data_AF-A0A060SNU8-F1
#
_entry.id   AF-A0A060SNU8-F1
#
_cell.length_a   1.000
_cell.length_b   1.000
_cell.length_c   1.000
_cell.angle_alpha   90.00
_cell.angle_beta   90.00
_cell.angle_gamma   90.00
#
_symmetry.space_group_name_H-M   'P 1'
#
loop_
_entity.id
_entity.type
_entity.pdbx_description
1 polymer ?
#
loop_
_entity_poly.entity_id
_entity_poly.type
_entity_poly.pdbx_seq_one_letter_code
_entity_poly.pdbx_strand_id
1 'polypeptide(L)'
;MQNKAAQTFVELMDGADSNGTKIVGWKGSWDDGTSLGHQHWTFSPQSLLGREVHTILKANPYLRQDFKSYLSDGMYLILSRARLQAIWHNSGLDSRKWRSEIFDCDDFAFVYKAEVAKWGDDQFKADDFAIVCGVMFGTNATQGHAYNWMIDPEDHSSIVFFEPQENTFKVNPGYDAYFGVF
;
A
#
# COMPACT_ATOMS: atom_id res chain seq x y z
N MET A 1 -8.56 7.18 -23.26
CA MET A 1 -7.10 7.13 -23.52
C MET A 1 -6.85 7.20 -25.02
N GLN A 2 -5.95 8.07 -25.50
CA GLN A 2 -5.67 8.21 -26.94
C GLN A 2 -4.21 7.84 -27.25
N ASN A 3 -4.00 7.05 -28.30
CA ASN A 3 -2.67 6.76 -28.81
C ASN A 3 -2.05 8.01 -29.44
N LYS A 4 -0.84 8.37 -29.01
CA LYS A 4 -0.16 9.59 -29.46
C LYS A 4 0.16 9.63 -30.96
N ALA A 5 0.48 8.48 -31.58
CA ALA A 5 0.88 8.43 -32.98
C ALA A 5 -0.31 8.20 -33.93
N ALA A 6 -1.11 7.19 -33.63
CA ALA A 6 -2.25 6.77 -34.46
C ALA A 6 -3.49 7.64 -34.27
N GLN A 7 -3.55 8.43 -33.19
CA GLN A 7 -4.69 9.29 -32.84
C GLN A 7 -6.01 8.52 -32.62
N THR A 8 -5.94 7.21 -32.46
CA THR A 8 -7.06 6.33 -32.09
C THR A 8 -7.23 6.25 -30.57
N PHE A 9 -8.41 5.87 -30.11
CA PHE A 9 -8.74 5.71 -28.69
C PHE A 9 -8.74 4.25 -28.28
N VAL A 10 -8.39 3.98 -27.01
CA VAL A 10 -8.51 2.65 -26.42
C VAL A 10 -9.99 2.34 -26.22
N GLU A 11 -10.46 1.27 -26.84
CA GLU A 11 -11.86 0.86 -26.87
C GLU A 11 -12.02 -0.57 -26.34
N LEU A 12 -13.01 -0.78 -25.48
CA LEU A 12 -13.54 -2.11 -25.18
C LEU A 12 -14.47 -2.54 -26.33
N MET A 13 -14.07 -3.53 -27.12
CA MET A 13 -14.75 -3.86 -28.37
C MET A 13 -16.25 -4.13 -28.14
N ASP A 14 -17.09 -3.37 -28.83
CA ASP A 14 -18.56 -3.41 -28.73
C ASP A 14 -19.14 -3.21 -27.31
N GLY A 15 -18.32 -2.75 -26.35
CA GLY A 15 -18.74 -2.58 -24.96
C GLY A 15 -19.09 -3.89 -24.26
N ALA A 16 -18.63 -5.02 -24.80
CA ALA A 16 -18.98 -6.32 -24.26
C ALA A 16 -18.34 -6.56 -22.88
N ASP A 17 -19.09 -7.20 -21.99
CA ASP A 17 -18.72 -7.48 -20.61
C ASP A 17 -18.08 -8.88 -20.41
N SER A 18 -17.98 -9.66 -21.50
CA SER A 18 -17.47 -11.02 -21.43
C SER A 18 -15.97 -11.07 -21.14
N ASN A 19 -15.54 -12.04 -20.31
CA ASN A 19 -14.12 -12.26 -20.03
C ASN A 19 -13.35 -12.55 -21.32
N GLY A 20 -12.25 -11.83 -21.53
CA GLY A 20 -11.44 -11.96 -22.76
C GLY A 20 -11.93 -11.12 -23.94
N THR A 21 -12.94 -10.26 -23.75
CA THR A 21 -13.31 -9.24 -24.74
C THR A 21 -12.07 -8.42 -25.12
N LYS A 22 -11.92 -8.18 -26.42
CA LYS A 22 -10.75 -7.47 -26.95
C LYS A 22 -10.77 -5.99 -26.54
N ILE A 23 -9.59 -5.47 -26.22
CA ILE A 23 -9.34 -4.03 -26.13
C ILE A 23 -8.54 -3.62 -27.37
N VAL A 24 -9.04 -2.65 -28.13
CA VAL A 24 -8.51 -2.27 -29.44
C VAL A 24 -8.26 -0.76 -29.54
N GLY A 25 -7.50 -0.35 -30.56
CA GLY A 25 -7.44 1.05 -30.98
C GLY A 25 -8.55 1.33 -31.99
N TRP A 26 -9.44 2.28 -31.70
CA TRP A 26 -10.56 2.62 -32.57
C TRP A 26 -10.66 4.12 -32.86
N LYS A 27 -11.34 4.48 -33.95
CA LYS A 27 -11.58 5.89 -34.27
C LYS A 27 -12.52 6.47 -33.21
N GLY A 28 -12.20 7.65 -32.70
CA GLY A 28 -12.97 8.32 -31.66
C GLY A 28 -12.74 9.82 -31.64
N SER A 29 -13.37 10.48 -30.69
CA SER A 29 -13.23 11.92 -30.42
C SER A 29 -13.18 12.13 -28.91
N TRP A 30 -12.51 13.21 -28.47
CA TRP A 30 -12.60 13.66 -27.08
C TRP A 30 -13.98 14.20 -26.72
N ASP A 31 -14.75 14.62 -27.73
CA ASP A 31 -16.08 15.21 -27.60
C ASP A 31 -17.13 14.36 -28.35
N ASP A 32 -17.24 13.07 -28.05
CA ASP A 32 -18.17 12.17 -28.75
C ASP A 32 -19.63 12.27 -28.27
N GLY A 33 -19.89 13.07 -27.22
CA GLY A 33 -21.23 13.34 -26.68
C GLY A 33 -21.88 12.17 -25.95
N THR A 34 -21.17 11.05 -25.77
CA THR A 34 -21.63 9.91 -24.98
C THR A 34 -21.03 10.02 -23.58
N SER A 35 -21.76 9.75 -22.50
CA SER A 35 -21.22 9.88 -21.13
C SER A 35 -20.56 8.59 -20.63
N LEU A 36 -20.89 7.44 -21.22
CA LEU A 36 -20.45 6.10 -20.81
C LEU A 36 -20.18 5.22 -22.04
N GLY A 37 -19.42 5.76 -23.00
CA GLY A 37 -19.04 5.03 -24.21
C GLY A 37 -17.95 3.97 -23.96
N HIS A 38 -17.74 3.10 -24.94
CA HIS A 38 -16.76 2.02 -24.87
C HIS A 38 -15.29 2.48 -24.85
N GLN A 39 -15.06 3.78 -25.02
CA GLN A 39 -13.76 4.46 -24.98
C GLN A 39 -13.53 5.23 -23.67
N HIS A 40 -14.47 5.17 -22.73
CA HIS A 40 -14.39 5.82 -21.43
C HIS A 40 -13.81 4.88 -20.37
N TRP A 41 -12.79 5.37 -19.67
CA TRP A 41 -12.04 4.61 -18.68
C TRP A 41 -11.92 5.41 -17.40
N THR A 42 -12.33 4.80 -16.30
CA THR A 42 -12.05 5.31 -14.96
C THR A 42 -10.69 4.81 -14.52
N PHE A 43 -9.84 5.72 -14.02
CA PHE A 43 -8.57 5.37 -13.42
C PHE A 43 -8.73 5.46 -11.91
N SER A 44 -8.64 4.31 -11.23
CA SER A 44 -8.56 4.27 -9.77
C SER A 44 -7.09 4.18 -9.37
N PRO A 45 -6.48 5.23 -8.78
CA PRO A 45 -5.09 5.19 -8.36
C PRO A 45 -4.88 4.10 -7.31
N GLN A 46 -3.83 3.29 -7.48
CA GLN A 46 -3.46 2.21 -6.54
C GLN A 46 -2.15 2.50 -5.81
N SER A 47 -1.63 3.72 -5.95
CA SER A 47 -0.33 4.13 -5.43
C SER A 47 -0.34 5.58 -4.96
N LEU A 48 0.59 5.90 -4.06
CA LEU A 48 0.84 7.25 -3.57
C LEU A 48 2.31 7.62 -3.69
N LEU A 49 2.59 8.90 -3.90
CA LEU A 49 3.93 9.46 -3.77
C LEU A 49 4.33 9.54 -2.30
N GLY A 50 5.63 9.46 -2.02
CA GLY A 50 6.11 9.56 -0.63
C GLY A 50 5.71 10.85 0.09
N ARG A 51 5.54 11.97 -0.64
CA ARG A 51 5.00 13.23 -0.09
C ARG A 51 3.53 13.14 0.36
N GLU A 52 2.73 12.33 -0.33
CA GLU A 52 1.32 12.09 0.00
C GLU A 52 1.23 11.20 1.23
N VAL A 53 2.06 10.14 1.29
CA VAL A 53 2.20 9.29 2.48
C VAL A 53 2.61 10.11 3.70
N HIS A 54 3.60 11.00 3.57
CA HIS A 54 3.98 11.92 4.67
C HIS A 54 2.85 12.84 5.11
N THR A 55 2.01 13.29 4.18
CA THR A 55 0.87 14.15 4.50
C THR A 55 -0.17 13.39 5.32
N ILE A 56 -0.45 12.15 4.94
CA ILE A 56 -1.36 11.24 5.67
C ILE A 56 -0.81 10.93 7.07
N LEU A 57 0.49 10.63 7.19
CA LEU A 57 1.13 10.40 8.48
C LEU A 57 0.97 11.60 9.42
N LYS A 58 1.26 12.82 8.94
CA LYS A 58 1.14 14.05 9.75
C LYS A 58 -0.29 14.33 10.21
N ALA A 59 -1.30 13.86 9.48
CA ALA A 59 -2.70 14.03 9.83
C ALA A 59 -3.21 12.96 10.81
N ASN A 60 -2.44 11.89 11.07
CA ASN A 60 -2.88 10.81 11.92
C ASN A 60 -2.85 11.19 13.42
N PRO A 61 -3.95 11.00 14.16
CA PRO A 61 -4.07 11.46 15.55
C PRO A 61 -3.30 10.61 16.57
N TYR A 62 -2.77 9.45 16.17
CA TYR A 62 -2.03 8.53 17.05
C TYR A 62 -0.51 8.65 16.89
N LEU A 63 -0.03 9.59 16.07
CA LEU A 63 1.38 9.93 15.98
C LEU A 63 1.67 11.14 16.85
N ARG A 64 2.82 11.11 17.53
CA ARG A 64 3.28 12.27 18.30
C ARG A 64 3.59 13.44 17.38
N GLN A 65 3.48 14.65 17.93
CA GLN A 65 3.79 15.89 17.19
C GLN A 65 5.25 15.96 16.72
N ASP A 66 6.16 15.29 17.42
CA ASP A 66 7.59 15.21 17.08
C ASP A 66 7.97 13.97 16.26
N PHE A 67 6.98 13.25 15.71
CA PHE A 67 7.19 12.04 14.93
C PHE A 67 8.16 12.28 13.76
N LYS A 68 9.27 11.53 13.77
CA LYS A 68 10.24 11.52 12.68
C LYS A 68 9.97 10.34 11.76
N SER A 69 9.80 10.62 10.47
CA SER A 69 9.77 9.60 9.43
C SER A 69 10.93 9.77 8.45
N TYR A 70 11.48 8.65 8.03
CA TYR A 70 12.43 8.58 6.93
C TYR A 70 11.74 7.98 5.71
N LEU A 71 11.87 8.65 4.57
CA LEU A 71 11.35 8.24 3.27
C LEU A 71 12.45 7.50 2.52
N SER A 72 12.19 6.24 2.14
CA SER A 72 13.14 5.47 1.32
C SER A 72 12.89 5.62 -0.19
N ASP A 73 11.62 5.75 -0.61
CA ASP A 73 11.21 5.67 -2.02
C ASP A 73 10.25 6.79 -2.48
N GLY A 74 10.17 6.96 -3.80
CA GLY A 74 9.39 8.04 -4.44
C GLY A 74 7.89 7.75 -4.61
N MET A 75 7.53 6.50 -4.91
CA MET A 75 6.15 6.05 -5.17
C MET A 75 5.92 4.67 -4.56
N TYR A 76 4.75 4.47 -3.97
CA TYR A 76 4.40 3.26 -3.24
C TYR A 76 3.07 2.69 -3.73
N LEU A 77 3.10 1.43 -4.17
CA LEU A 77 1.92 0.61 -4.38
C LEU A 77 1.26 0.28 -3.03
N ILE A 78 -0.07 0.40 -2.99
CA ILE A 78 -0.90 0.07 -1.83
C ILE A 78 -1.48 -1.33 -2.04
N LEU A 79 -1.23 -2.22 -1.08
CA LEU A 79 -1.76 -3.58 -1.11
C LEU A 79 -3.04 -3.67 -0.29
N SER A 80 -3.95 -4.52 -0.75
CA SER A 80 -5.12 -4.92 0.05
C SER A 80 -4.69 -5.58 1.37
N ARG A 81 -5.53 -5.46 2.40
CA ARG A 81 -5.33 -6.11 3.70
C ARG A 81 -5.16 -7.62 3.55
N ALA A 82 -5.98 -8.26 2.71
CA ALA A 82 -5.90 -9.69 2.44
C ALA A 82 -4.54 -10.09 1.85
N ARG A 83 -3.97 -9.27 0.95
CA ARG A 83 -2.64 -9.54 0.39
C ARG A 83 -1.55 -9.44 1.45
N LEU A 84 -1.59 -8.40 2.28
CA LEU A 84 -0.64 -8.19 3.38
C LEU A 84 -0.68 -9.37 4.38
N GLN A 85 -1.87 -9.80 4.79
CA GLN A 85 -2.03 -10.97 5.68
C GLN A 85 -1.53 -12.27 5.04
N ALA A 86 -1.68 -12.43 3.72
CA ALA A 86 -1.13 -13.58 3.02
C ALA A 86 0.41 -13.57 2.99
N ILE A 87 1.04 -12.41 2.82
CA ILE A 87 2.50 -12.26 2.94
C ILE A 87 2.94 -12.63 4.36
N TRP A 88 2.24 -12.11 5.38
CA TRP A 88 2.51 -12.45 6.78
C TRP A 88 2.43 -13.96 7.02
N HIS A 89 1.37 -14.62 6.53
CA HIS A 89 1.22 -16.06 6.72
C HIS A 89 2.38 -16.85 6.09
N ASN A 90 2.82 -16.42 4.90
CA ASN A 90 3.92 -17.07 4.17
C ASN A 90 5.32 -16.74 4.73
N SER A 91 5.45 -15.71 5.57
CA SER A 91 6.72 -15.33 6.20
C SER A 91 7.21 -16.31 7.28
N GLY A 92 6.30 -17.13 7.81
CA GLY A 92 6.55 -18.00 8.96
C GLY A 92 6.53 -17.29 10.32
N LEU A 93 6.19 -16.00 10.38
CA LEU A 93 6.05 -15.24 11.64
C LEU A 93 5.00 -15.84 12.60
N ASP A 94 3.96 -16.49 12.09
CA ASP A 94 2.93 -17.21 12.88
C ASP A 94 3.52 -18.26 13.84
N SER A 95 4.63 -18.89 13.42
CA SER A 95 5.30 -19.92 14.21
C SER A 95 6.35 -19.36 15.18
N ARG A 96 6.64 -18.06 15.13
CA ARG A 96 7.66 -17.42 15.95
C ARG A 96 7.08 -17.04 17.30
N LYS A 97 7.87 -17.25 18.34
CA LYS A 97 7.53 -16.84 19.70
C LYS A 97 8.33 -15.61 20.06
N TRP A 98 7.65 -14.64 20.65
CA TRP A 98 8.29 -13.52 21.30
C TRP A 98 9.34 -14.01 22.32
N ARG A 99 10.51 -13.40 22.26
CA ARG A 99 11.62 -13.63 23.18
C ARG A 99 12.32 -12.30 23.40
N SER A 100 12.32 -11.83 24.65
CA SER A 100 12.96 -10.57 25.06
C SER A 100 14.30 -10.35 24.36
N GLU A 101 14.43 -9.21 23.69
CA GLU A 101 15.61 -8.70 22.98
C GLU A 101 16.08 -9.50 21.76
N ILE A 102 15.97 -10.83 21.76
CA ILE A 102 16.54 -11.68 20.71
C ILE A 102 15.56 -11.96 19.56
N PHE A 103 14.25 -11.86 19.84
CA PHE A 103 13.19 -11.92 18.85
C PHE A 103 11.94 -11.24 19.44
N ASP A 104 12.01 -9.92 19.58
CA ASP A 104 10.95 -9.11 20.18
C ASP A 104 10.19 -8.25 19.15
N CYS A 105 9.39 -7.30 19.60
CA CYS A 105 8.48 -6.53 18.76
C CYS A 105 9.16 -5.88 17.54
N ASP A 106 10.41 -5.43 17.67
CA ASP A 106 11.14 -4.79 16.56
C ASP A 106 11.60 -5.81 15.51
N ASP A 107 12.08 -6.97 15.94
CA ASP A 107 12.44 -8.08 15.05
C ASP A 107 11.24 -8.53 14.20
N PHE A 108 10.06 -8.69 14.82
CA PHE A 108 8.84 -9.02 14.08
C PHE A 108 8.50 -7.95 13.03
N ALA A 109 8.58 -6.67 13.40
CA ALA A 109 8.23 -5.57 12.49
C ALA A 109 9.19 -5.44 11.30
N PHE A 110 10.50 -5.62 11.53
CA PHE A 110 11.50 -5.57 10.45
C PHE A 110 11.47 -6.80 9.56
N VAL A 111 11.32 -8.00 10.12
CA VAL A 111 11.15 -9.22 9.32
C VAL A 111 9.95 -9.08 8.41
N TYR A 112 8.83 -8.56 8.92
CA TYR A 112 7.64 -8.38 8.10
C TYR A 112 7.84 -7.35 6.97
N LYS A 113 8.48 -6.21 7.24
CA LYS A 113 8.84 -5.23 6.17
C LYS A 113 9.72 -5.88 5.10
N ALA A 114 10.70 -6.69 5.50
CA ALA A 114 11.58 -7.41 4.58
C ALA A 114 10.81 -8.40 3.70
N GLU A 115 9.86 -9.15 4.27
CA GLU A 115 9.06 -10.12 3.52
C GLU A 115 8.08 -9.44 2.55
N VAL A 116 7.53 -8.27 2.90
CA VAL A 116 6.74 -7.47 1.95
C VAL A 116 7.60 -6.98 0.78
N ALA A 117 8.81 -6.50 1.06
CA ALA A 117 9.73 -6.06 0.01
C ALA A 117 10.13 -7.22 -0.93
N LYS A 118 10.49 -8.37 -0.36
CA LYS A 118 10.81 -9.59 -1.10
C LYS A 118 9.64 -10.06 -1.96
N TRP A 119 8.41 -10.06 -1.42
CA TRP A 119 7.23 -10.40 -2.20
C TRP A 119 7.07 -9.47 -3.42
N GLY A 120 7.30 -8.17 -3.26
CA GLY A 120 7.25 -7.20 -4.36
C GLY A 120 8.23 -7.52 -5.48
N ASP A 121 9.50 -7.77 -5.13
CA ASP A 121 10.57 -8.15 -6.07
C ASP A 121 10.22 -9.44 -6.85
N ASP A 122 9.67 -10.43 -6.15
CA ASP A 122 9.27 -11.70 -6.77
C ASP A 122 8.10 -11.51 -7.77
N GLN A 123 7.10 -10.70 -7.40
CA GLN A 123 5.86 -10.57 -8.18
C GLN A 123 5.97 -9.65 -9.39
N PHE A 124 6.65 -8.51 -9.24
CA PHE A 124 6.68 -7.49 -10.27
C PHE A 124 7.94 -7.61 -11.12
N LYS A 125 7.85 -7.10 -12.35
CA LYS A 125 8.98 -7.01 -13.29
C LYS A 125 9.23 -5.58 -13.76
N ALA A 126 8.35 -4.67 -13.35
CA ALA A 126 8.51 -3.24 -13.56
C ALA A 126 9.23 -2.64 -12.36
N ASP A 127 10.03 -1.61 -12.61
CA ASP A 127 10.81 -0.89 -11.61
C ASP A 127 10.14 0.45 -11.25
N ASP A 128 10.84 1.31 -10.51
CA ASP A 128 10.45 2.68 -10.15
C ASP A 128 9.21 2.83 -9.23
N PHE A 129 8.89 1.78 -8.46
CA PHE A 129 7.95 1.86 -7.33
C PHE A 129 8.32 0.86 -6.23
N ALA A 130 7.91 1.17 -5.00
CA ALA A 130 8.01 0.28 -3.84
C ALA A 130 6.61 -0.17 -3.39
N ILE A 131 6.55 -1.04 -2.38
CA ILE A 131 5.29 -1.40 -1.70
C ILE A 131 5.26 -0.70 -0.35
N VAL A 132 4.17 -0.03 -0.01
CA VAL A 132 4.06 0.60 1.31
C VAL A 132 3.96 -0.46 2.41
N CYS A 133 5.03 -0.55 3.21
CA CYS A 133 5.05 -1.27 4.48
C CYS A 133 6.05 -0.56 5.40
N GLY A 134 5.52 0.24 6.31
CA GLY A 134 6.32 0.98 7.24
C GLY A 134 6.55 0.21 8.54
N VAL A 135 7.60 0.60 9.26
CA VAL A 135 7.88 0.22 10.64
C VAL A 135 7.69 1.46 11.50
N MET A 136 7.09 1.30 12.67
CA MET A 136 6.91 2.35 13.67
C MET A 136 7.33 1.86 15.05
N PHE A 137 7.84 2.79 15.82
CA PHE A 137 8.12 2.63 17.24
C PHE A 137 7.26 3.62 18.02
N GLY A 138 6.57 3.10 19.02
CA GLY A 138 5.71 3.87 19.90
C GLY A 138 5.95 3.54 21.35
N THR A 139 5.40 4.39 22.22
CA THR A 139 5.39 4.20 23.67
C THR A 139 3.99 4.42 24.21
N ASN A 140 3.68 3.75 25.31
CA ASN A 140 2.56 4.12 26.17
C ASN A 140 3.07 4.35 27.60
N ALA A 141 2.16 4.41 28.58
CA ALA A 141 2.53 4.64 29.97
C ALA A 141 3.40 3.54 30.60
N THR A 142 3.46 2.35 30.01
CA THR A 142 4.10 1.16 30.62
C THR A 142 5.25 0.59 29.81
N GLN A 143 5.25 0.70 28.48
CA GLN A 143 6.28 0.09 27.63
C GLN A 143 6.41 0.74 26.24
N GLY A 144 7.53 0.44 25.58
CA GLY A 144 7.71 0.64 24.15
C GLY A 144 7.18 -0.54 23.35
N HIS A 145 6.85 -0.30 22.08
CA HIS A 145 6.41 -1.33 21.15
C HIS A 145 6.81 -0.95 19.72
N ALA A 146 7.12 -1.95 18.91
CA ALA A 146 7.34 -1.80 17.48
C ALA A 146 6.29 -2.59 16.70
N TYR A 147 5.81 -1.99 15.62
CA TYR A 147 4.73 -2.53 14.80
C TYR A 147 4.83 -1.98 13.38
N ASN A 148 4.04 -2.54 12.47
CA ASN A 148 3.98 -2.07 11.10
C ASN A 148 2.78 -1.15 10.88
N TRP A 149 2.80 -0.46 9.75
CA TRP A 149 1.68 0.33 9.28
C TRP A 149 1.67 0.40 7.75
N MET A 150 0.49 0.69 7.22
CA MET A 150 0.23 0.80 5.78
C MET A 150 -0.76 1.92 5.54
N ILE A 151 -0.90 2.34 4.28
CA ILE A 151 -2.05 3.15 3.86
C ILE A 151 -3.30 2.27 3.89
N ASP A 152 -4.43 2.82 4.34
CA ASP A 152 -5.71 2.11 4.28
C ASP A 152 -6.12 1.89 2.81
N PRO A 153 -6.19 0.63 2.32
CA PRO A 153 -6.43 0.35 0.90
C PRO A 153 -7.86 0.68 0.42
N GLU A 154 -8.79 1.01 1.32
CA GLU A 154 -10.18 1.32 0.93
C GLU A 154 -10.31 2.70 0.28
N ASP A 155 -9.62 3.71 0.81
CA ASP A 155 -9.78 5.11 0.38
C ASP A 155 -8.46 5.88 0.25
N HIS A 156 -7.33 5.29 0.64
CA HIS A 156 -6.00 5.88 0.62
C HIS A 156 -5.86 7.19 1.42
N SER A 157 -6.76 7.45 2.38
CA SER A 157 -6.81 8.73 3.10
C SER A 157 -6.17 8.70 4.49
N SER A 158 -5.94 7.50 5.02
CA SER A 158 -5.44 7.27 6.38
C SER A 158 -4.42 6.14 6.40
N ILE A 159 -3.78 5.94 7.55
CA ILE A 159 -2.98 4.73 7.81
C ILE A 159 -3.77 3.75 8.65
N VAL A 160 -3.44 2.47 8.49
CA VAL A 160 -3.81 1.40 9.41
C VAL A 160 -2.55 0.80 10.02
N PHE A 161 -2.63 0.44 11.30
CA PHE A 161 -1.55 -0.23 12.01
C PHE A 161 -1.70 -1.73 11.86
N PHE A 162 -0.59 -2.45 11.90
CA PHE A 162 -0.54 -3.90 11.79
C PHE A 162 0.36 -4.49 12.87
N GLU A 163 -0.18 -5.46 13.62
CA GLU A 163 0.54 -6.21 14.64
C GLU A 163 1.19 -7.46 14.01
N PRO A 164 2.50 -7.44 13.74
CA PRO A 164 3.20 -8.54 13.09
C PRO A 164 3.35 -9.78 13.98
N GLN A 165 3.06 -9.71 15.29
CA GLN A 165 3.02 -10.90 16.14
C GLN A 165 1.72 -11.69 16.01
N GLU A 166 0.63 -11.05 15.54
CA GLU A 166 -0.73 -11.61 15.61
C GLU A 166 -1.47 -11.59 14.26
N ASN A 167 -0.90 -10.97 13.22
CA ASN A 167 -1.55 -10.78 11.91
C ASN A 167 -2.83 -9.94 11.94
N THR A 168 -2.87 -8.92 12.81
CA THR A 168 -4.09 -8.12 13.03
C THR A 168 -3.90 -6.66 12.61
N PHE A 169 -4.89 -6.11 11.92
CA PHE A 169 -4.98 -4.68 11.65
C PHE A 169 -5.69 -3.94 12.78
N LYS A 170 -5.21 -2.75 13.12
CA LYS A 170 -5.74 -1.90 14.19
C LYS A 170 -5.85 -0.46 13.69
N VAL A 171 -6.92 0.24 14.07
CA VAL A 171 -7.05 1.69 13.83
C VAL A 171 -6.29 2.49 14.89
N ASN A 172 -6.28 1.99 16.13
CA ASN A 172 -5.51 2.54 17.25
C ASN A 172 -4.57 1.45 17.76
N PRO A 173 -3.24 1.64 17.73
CA PRO A 173 -2.29 0.63 18.17
C PRO A 173 -2.16 0.57 19.70
N GLY A 174 -2.68 1.58 20.43
CA GLY A 174 -2.51 1.72 21.88
C GLY A 174 -1.16 2.29 22.30
N TYR A 175 -0.42 2.86 21.35
CA TYR A 175 0.90 3.46 21.52
C TYR A 175 0.97 4.78 20.75
N ASP A 176 1.64 5.77 21.33
CA ASP A 176 1.93 7.03 20.67
C ASP A 176 3.26 6.90 19.92
N ALA A 177 3.20 6.86 18.58
CA ALA A 177 4.39 6.64 17.76
C ALA A 177 5.31 7.86 17.78
N TYR A 178 6.61 7.64 18.02
CA TYR A 178 7.65 8.69 18.05
C TYR A 178 8.64 8.59 16.88
N PHE A 179 8.77 7.43 16.25
CA PHE A 179 9.67 7.20 15.13
C PHE A 179 9.07 6.20 14.13
N GLY A 180 9.36 6.37 12.84
CA GLY A 180 9.05 5.37 11.84
C GLY A 180 9.91 5.49 10.59
N VAL A 181 9.90 4.44 9.78
CA VAL A 181 10.56 4.37 8.48
C VAL A 181 9.61 3.69 7.50
N PHE A 182 9.55 4.18 6.27
CA PHE A 182 8.79 3.53 5.22
C PHE A 182 9.53 3.60 3.89
#